data_AF-A0A7S2E4Y4-F1
#
_entry.id   AF-A0A7S2E4Y4-F1
#
_cell.length_a   1.000
_cell.length_b   1.000
_cell.length_c   1.000
_cell.angle_alpha   90.00
_cell.angle_beta   90.00
_cell.angle_gamma   90.00
#
_symmetry.space_group_name_H-M   'P 1'
#
loop_
_entity.id
_entity.type
_entity.pdbx_description
1 polymer ?
#
loop_
_entity_poly.entity_id
_entity_poly.type
_entity_poly.pdbx_seq_one_letter_code
_entity_poly.pdbx_strand_id
1 'polypeptide(L)'
;MSEHDSVSRKKEDENVMNKQEEEMKDAMQQLSLQKEEINPTISSTTTTNNSSPPPITEITQDYTLPSSSSSQDDFNTNLRPVTYLLDNTLNKFTRWLRILGIDAALETDEEEKERTGKSNMIIFDRCKSEKRTLITTSYKLLLRKDCPPGTYLIDPKNASKMEAALVELLLTHGIILQPRKFLTRCVVCNGHIIPVYDVEEKERIFKEHSAPDLIAQDFKVYACDGCGQGYWWCDRPNSSASRVKNQAANLFTKCLRGGVPIEGELNMFSFINVEEERKRG
;
A
#
# COMPACT_ATOMS: atom_id res chain seq x y z
N MET A 1 -30.08 39.18 -25.21
CA MET A 1 -30.19 37.94 -24.42
C MET A 1 -30.35 38.36 -22.98
N SER A 2 -31.42 37.92 -22.35
CA SER A 2 -31.99 38.55 -21.15
C SER A 2 -31.58 37.86 -19.86
N GLU A 3 -31.75 38.56 -18.74
CA GLU A 3 -31.48 38.05 -17.37
C GLU A 3 -32.33 36.81 -17.00
N HIS A 4 -33.34 36.46 -17.81
CA HIS A 4 -34.12 35.24 -17.63
C HIS A 4 -33.30 33.96 -17.88
N ASP A 5 -32.35 33.95 -18.82
CA ASP A 5 -31.57 32.76 -19.17
C ASP A 5 -30.55 32.38 -18.08
N SER A 6 -30.07 33.36 -17.31
CA SER A 6 -29.09 33.13 -16.23
C SER A 6 -29.74 32.58 -14.95
N VAL A 7 -31.03 32.86 -14.72
CA VAL A 7 -31.78 32.33 -13.57
C VAL A 7 -32.19 30.87 -13.79
N SER A 8 -32.58 30.49 -15.02
CA SER A 8 -32.93 29.09 -15.32
C SER A 8 -31.73 28.15 -15.15
N ARG A 9 -30.55 28.50 -15.70
CA ARG A 9 -29.35 27.65 -15.58
C ARG A 9 -28.93 27.41 -14.14
N LYS A 10 -28.97 28.45 -13.28
CA LYS A 10 -28.67 28.30 -11.85
C LYS A 10 -29.60 27.30 -11.15
N LYS A 11 -30.89 27.28 -11.49
CA LYS A 11 -31.86 26.32 -10.93
C LYS A 11 -31.64 24.90 -11.45
N GLU A 12 -31.16 24.73 -12.69
CA GLU A 12 -30.79 23.42 -13.23
C GLU A 12 -29.53 22.88 -12.54
N ASP A 13 -28.49 23.71 -12.39
CA ASP A 13 -27.25 23.34 -11.69
C ASP A 13 -27.51 22.95 -10.21
N GLU A 14 -28.34 23.72 -9.50
CA GLU A 14 -28.73 23.47 -8.10
C GLU A 14 -29.53 22.17 -7.95
N ASN A 15 -30.45 21.86 -8.88
CA ASN A 15 -31.18 20.60 -8.90
C ASN A 15 -30.29 19.39 -9.21
N VAL A 16 -29.31 19.52 -10.11
CA VAL A 16 -28.33 18.45 -10.40
C VAL A 16 -27.46 18.17 -9.19
N MET A 17 -27.02 19.21 -8.47
CA MET A 17 -26.21 19.07 -7.26
C MET A 17 -26.99 18.41 -6.11
N ASN A 18 -28.24 18.83 -5.87
CA ASN A 18 -29.10 18.22 -4.85
C ASN A 18 -29.37 16.73 -5.15
N LYS A 19 -29.60 16.37 -6.42
CA LYS A 19 -29.78 14.97 -6.82
C LYS A 19 -28.53 14.12 -6.60
N GLN A 20 -27.34 14.65 -6.87
CA GLN A 20 -26.07 13.96 -6.59
C GLN A 20 -25.81 13.78 -5.09
N GLU A 21 -26.31 14.68 -4.24
CA GLU A 21 -26.20 14.55 -2.79
C GLU A 21 -27.10 13.44 -2.22
N GLU A 22 -28.33 13.29 -2.73
CA GLU A 22 -29.23 12.18 -2.36
C GLU A 22 -28.66 10.83 -2.82
N GLU A 23 -28.25 10.69 -4.09
CA GLU A 23 -27.64 9.46 -4.62
C GLU A 23 -26.38 9.04 -3.82
N MET A 24 -25.63 10.01 -3.27
CA MET A 24 -24.47 9.75 -2.40
C MET A 24 -24.88 9.29 -0.99
N LYS A 25 -25.96 9.81 -0.42
CA LYS A 25 -26.48 9.38 0.90
C LYS A 25 -27.00 7.94 0.85
N ASP A 26 -27.77 7.60 -0.18
CA ASP A 26 -28.28 6.24 -0.39
C ASP A 26 -27.13 5.21 -0.54
N ALA A 27 -26.10 5.56 -1.32
CA ALA A 27 -24.92 4.70 -1.49
C ALA A 27 -24.15 4.50 -0.16
N MET A 28 -23.99 5.55 0.65
CA MET A 28 -23.37 5.44 1.98
C MET A 28 -24.20 4.57 2.94
N GLN A 29 -25.53 4.66 2.88
CA GLN A 29 -26.41 3.84 3.71
C GLN A 29 -26.35 2.35 3.33
N GLN A 30 -26.33 2.03 2.03
CA GLN A 30 -26.15 0.64 1.57
C GLN A 30 -24.80 0.05 1.98
N LEU A 31 -23.71 0.84 1.91
CA LEU A 31 -22.39 0.42 2.39
C LEU A 31 -22.31 0.26 3.92
N SER A 32 -23.15 0.95 4.68
CA SER A 32 -23.25 0.75 6.13
C SER A 32 -23.93 -0.59 6.45
N LEU A 33 -25.02 -0.93 5.76
CA LEU A 33 -25.74 -2.18 5.95
C LEU A 33 -24.87 -3.41 5.60
N GLN A 34 -24.07 -3.33 4.54
CA GLN A 34 -23.12 -4.40 4.17
C GLN A 34 -21.99 -4.62 5.19
N LYS A 35 -21.71 -3.66 6.08
CA LYS A 35 -20.68 -3.81 7.14
C LYS A 35 -21.20 -4.55 8.38
N GLU A 36 -22.52 -4.59 8.59
CA GLU A 36 -23.12 -5.27 9.76
C GLU A 36 -23.24 -6.78 9.55
N GLU A 37 -23.33 -7.27 8.31
CA GLU A 37 -23.45 -8.71 8.00
C GLU A 37 -22.15 -9.53 8.18
N ILE A 38 -20.99 -8.89 8.40
CA ILE A 38 -19.66 -9.54 8.31
C ILE A 38 -19.05 -9.87 9.70
N ASN A 39 -19.68 -9.49 10.82
CA ASN A 39 -19.14 -9.70 12.18
C ASN A 39 -19.94 -10.73 13.02
N PRO A 40 -19.58 -12.02 13.00
CA PRO A 40 -19.96 -12.96 14.05
C PRO A 40 -19.03 -12.81 15.27
N THR A 41 -19.61 -12.48 16.43
CA THR A 41 -18.92 -12.34 17.71
C THR A 41 -18.18 -13.61 18.13
N ILE A 42 -16.87 -13.52 18.39
CA ILE A 42 -16.09 -14.59 19.05
C ILE A 42 -15.72 -14.14 20.46
N SER A 43 -16.38 -14.73 21.47
CA SER A 43 -16.06 -14.54 22.88
C SER A 43 -14.90 -15.43 23.31
N SER A 44 -14.03 -14.88 24.16
CA SER A 44 -12.90 -15.55 24.79
C SER A 44 -13.29 -16.57 25.87
N THR A 45 -12.62 -17.72 25.91
CA THR A 45 -12.50 -18.56 27.12
C THR A 45 -11.09 -19.12 27.29
N THR A 46 -10.70 -19.32 28.55
CA THR A 46 -9.33 -19.64 28.98
C THR A 46 -9.34 -20.93 29.80
N THR A 47 -8.54 -21.94 29.46
CA THR A 47 -8.23 -23.06 30.38
C THR A 47 -6.82 -23.62 30.14
N THR A 48 -6.23 -24.23 31.17
CA THR A 48 -4.81 -24.56 31.30
C THR A 48 -4.53 -26.07 31.50
N ASN A 49 -3.25 -26.43 31.33
CA ASN A 49 -2.48 -27.50 32.00
C ASN A 49 -2.17 -28.85 31.30
N ASN A 50 -0.91 -29.24 31.53
CA ASN A 50 -0.15 -30.41 31.07
C ASN A 50 -0.61 -31.76 31.67
N SER A 51 -0.25 -32.89 31.02
CA SER A 51 0.60 -33.98 31.58
C SER A 51 0.71 -35.22 30.65
N SER A 52 1.76 -36.03 30.80
CA SER A 52 2.05 -37.33 30.10
C SER A 52 2.98 -38.21 30.97
N PRO A 53 3.27 -39.50 30.66
CA PRO A 53 2.56 -40.56 29.89
C PRO A 53 2.14 -41.68 30.91
N PRO A 54 2.50 -43.02 30.88
CA PRO A 54 2.82 -44.07 29.88
C PRO A 54 1.99 -45.40 30.11
N PRO A 55 2.42 -46.65 29.75
CA PRO A 55 2.78 -47.25 28.44
C PRO A 55 2.09 -48.61 28.07
N ILE A 56 2.40 -49.16 26.87
CA ILE A 56 2.17 -50.55 26.31
C ILE A 56 0.67 -51.00 26.14
N THR A 57 0.20 -51.83 25.18
CA THR A 57 0.74 -52.87 24.25
C THR A 57 0.00 -52.93 22.89
N GLU A 58 0.54 -53.72 21.94
CA GLU A 58 0.05 -54.02 20.57
C GLU A 58 -1.36 -54.67 20.50
N ILE A 59 -2.05 -54.53 19.35
CA ILE A 59 -2.69 -55.61 18.53
C ILE A 59 -3.29 -55.02 17.23
N THR A 60 -3.54 -55.89 16.24
CA THR A 60 -3.62 -55.63 14.79
C THR A 60 -5.02 -55.49 14.16
N GLN A 61 -5.02 -55.12 12.86
CA GLN A 61 -6.01 -55.42 11.79
C GLN A 61 -7.19 -54.45 11.48
N ASP A 62 -6.97 -53.68 10.41
CA ASP A 62 -7.77 -53.62 9.17
C ASP A 62 -9.31 -53.73 9.23
N TYR A 63 -9.99 -52.59 9.23
CA TYR A 63 -11.24 -52.39 8.48
C TYR A 63 -11.31 -50.96 7.92
N THR A 64 -11.67 -50.81 6.64
CA THR A 64 -11.57 -49.53 5.90
C THR A 64 -12.94 -48.95 5.55
N LEU A 65 -13.04 -47.61 5.66
CA LEU A 65 -14.10 -46.71 5.15
C LEU A 65 -15.45 -46.68 5.90
N PRO A 66 -16.19 -45.54 5.86
CA PRO A 66 -15.70 -44.15 5.81
C PRO A 66 -16.45 -43.23 6.80
N SER A 67 -15.74 -42.58 7.72
CA SER A 67 -16.33 -41.60 8.64
C SER A 67 -15.63 -40.24 8.56
N SER A 68 -16.23 -39.34 7.78
CA SER A 68 -16.28 -37.88 8.03
C SER A 68 -15.13 -37.29 8.85
N SER A 69 -13.93 -37.17 8.26
CA SER A 69 -12.89 -36.30 8.79
C SER A 69 -13.32 -34.85 8.56
N SER A 70 -13.70 -34.18 9.65
CA SER A 70 -13.94 -32.73 9.70
C SER A 70 -12.81 -31.97 9.01
N SER A 71 -13.17 -31.05 8.10
CA SER A 71 -12.25 -30.07 7.55
C SER A 71 -11.67 -29.22 8.68
N GLN A 72 -10.46 -29.56 9.13
CA GLN A 72 -9.56 -28.53 9.64
C GLN A 72 -9.04 -27.80 8.40
N ASP A 73 -9.83 -26.83 7.93
CA ASP A 73 -9.43 -26.00 6.81
C ASP A 73 -8.13 -25.28 7.15
N ASP A 74 -7.12 -25.49 6.32
CA ASP A 74 -5.82 -24.84 6.38
C ASP A 74 -5.94 -23.33 6.15
N PHE A 75 -6.41 -22.59 7.17
CA PHE A 75 -6.32 -21.13 7.24
C PHE A 75 -4.87 -20.64 7.44
N ASN A 76 -3.88 -21.49 7.17
CA ASN A 76 -2.52 -21.06 6.82
C ASN A 76 -2.52 -20.41 5.43
N THR A 77 -3.27 -19.32 5.33
CA THR A 77 -3.32 -18.48 4.14
C THR A 77 -1.91 -18.01 3.86
N ASN A 78 -1.38 -18.45 2.71
CA ASN A 78 -0.15 -17.95 2.14
C ASN A 78 -0.40 -16.50 1.67
N LEU A 79 -0.55 -15.59 2.63
CA LEU A 79 -0.87 -14.18 2.44
C LEU A 79 0.33 -13.52 1.75
N ARG A 80 0.29 -13.54 0.41
CA ARG A 80 1.20 -12.74 -0.39
C ARG A 80 1.07 -11.29 0.07
N PRO A 81 2.18 -10.58 0.32
CA PRO A 81 2.13 -9.16 0.64
C PRO A 81 1.29 -8.41 -0.39
N VAL A 82 0.35 -7.58 0.08
CA VAL A 82 -0.51 -6.79 -0.80
C VAL A 82 0.37 -5.88 -1.66
N THR A 83 0.09 -5.85 -2.96
CA THR A 83 0.78 -5.00 -3.93
C THR A 83 -0.22 -4.05 -4.57
N TYR A 84 0.22 -2.84 -4.90
CA TYR A 84 -0.67 -1.76 -5.32
C TYR A 84 -0.45 -1.37 -6.79
N LEU A 85 -1.53 -1.00 -7.47
CA LEU A 85 -1.50 -0.19 -8.69
C LEU A 85 -2.26 1.10 -8.40
N LEU A 86 -1.69 2.25 -8.72
CA LEU A 86 -2.27 3.55 -8.41
C LEU A 86 -2.47 4.36 -9.69
N ASP A 87 -3.58 5.11 -9.77
CA ASP A 87 -3.75 6.09 -10.85
C ASP A 87 -2.76 7.27 -10.71
N ASN A 88 -2.55 8.03 -11.80
CA ASN A 88 -1.55 9.09 -11.87
C ASN A 88 -1.84 10.26 -10.91
N THR A 89 -3.10 10.44 -10.49
CA THR A 89 -3.46 11.45 -9.46
C THR A 89 -2.80 11.14 -8.11
N LEU A 90 -2.41 9.87 -7.90
CA LEU A 90 -1.76 9.36 -6.70
C LEU A 90 -0.24 9.15 -6.85
N ASN A 91 0.42 9.80 -7.82
CA ASN A 91 1.89 9.74 -8.01
C ASN A 91 2.68 10.02 -6.72
N LYS A 92 2.34 11.08 -5.98
CA LYS A 92 2.98 11.41 -4.68
C LYS A 92 2.84 10.28 -3.65
N PHE A 93 1.65 9.67 -3.58
CA PHE A 93 1.31 8.61 -2.65
C PHE A 93 2.00 7.28 -3.02
N THR A 94 2.09 7.00 -4.32
CA THR A 94 2.89 5.89 -4.89
C THR A 94 4.35 5.97 -4.49
N ARG A 95 4.95 7.17 -4.55
CA ARG A 95 6.32 7.40 -4.10
C ARG A 95 6.48 7.17 -2.59
N TRP A 96 5.48 7.49 -1.78
CA TRP A 96 5.49 7.22 -0.34
C TRP A 96 5.43 5.72 -0.01
N LEU A 97 4.58 4.95 -0.70
CA LEU A 97 4.54 3.48 -0.57
C LEU A 97 5.91 2.85 -0.92
N ARG A 98 6.51 3.26 -2.04
CA ARG A 98 7.86 2.82 -2.44
C ARG A 98 8.94 3.19 -1.41
N ILE A 99 8.85 4.38 -0.82
CA ILE A 99 9.75 4.81 0.27
C ILE A 99 9.66 3.85 1.48
N LEU A 100 8.46 3.40 1.84
CA LEU A 100 8.22 2.41 2.88
C LEU A 100 8.53 0.96 2.45
N GLY A 101 9.13 0.74 1.27
CA GLY A 101 9.48 -0.58 0.75
C GLY A 101 8.31 -1.40 0.22
N ILE A 102 7.14 -0.80 0.09
CA ILE A 102 5.91 -1.43 -0.37
C ILE A 102 5.91 -1.44 -1.92
N ASP A 103 5.47 -2.56 -2.48
CA ASP A 103 5.36 -2.75 -3.93
C ASP A 103 4.17 -1.95 -4.49
N ALA A 104 4.45 -0.85 -5.19
CA ALA A 104 3.44 0.07 -5.70
C ALA A 104 3.78 0.50 -7.14
N ALA A 105 3.02 0.00 -8.10
CA ALA A 105 3.03 0.46 -9.48
C ALA A 105 2.21 1.75 -9.62
N LEU A 106 2.60 2.59 -10.58
CA LEU A 106 1.76 3.67 -11.10
C LEU A 106 1.19 3.20 -12.44
N GLU A 107 0.01 3.69 -12.81
CA GLU A 107 -0.47 3.58 -14.19
C GLU A 107 0.50 4.28 -15.16
N THR A 108 0.57 3.80 -16.39
CA THR A 108 1.32 4.44 -17.47
C THR A 108 0.54 5.60 -18.11
N ASP A 109 1.23 6.46 -18.87
CA ASP A 109 0.59 7.52 -19.64
C ASP A 109 -0.47 6.95 -20.62
N GLU A 110 -0.26 5.74 -21.15
CA GLU A 110 -1.20 5.02 -22.00
C GLU A 110 -2.43 4.56 -21.21
N GLU A 111 -2.23 3.97 -20.02
CA GLU A 111 -3.33 3.58 -19.14
C GLU A 111 -4.15 4.80 -18.69
N GLU A 112 -3.53 5.94 -18.38
CA GLU A 112 -4.22 7.18 -18.06
C GLU A 112 -5.06 7.72 -19.24
N LYS A 113 -4.51 7.74 -20.46
CA LYS A 113 -5.23 8.20 -21.67
C LYS A 113 -6.48 7.33 -21.92
N GLU A 114 -6.34 6.01 -21.82
CA GLU A 114 -7.46 5.08 -22.02
C GLU A 114 -8.49 5.20 -20.88
N ARG A 115 -8.03 5.34 -19.63
CA ARG A 115 -8.86 5.55 -18.42
C ARG A 115 -9.66 6.85 -18.45
N THR A 116 -9.09 7.92 -18.99
CA THR A 116 -9.74 9.24 -19.10
C THR A 116 -10.56 9.42 -20.38
N GLY A 117 -10.35 8.55 -21.38
CA GLY A 117 -11.14 8.45 -22.60
C GLY A 117 -12.47 7.70 -22.44
N LYS A 118 -12.99 7.20 -23.55
CA LYS A 118 -14.23 6.37 -23.62
C LYS A 118 -13.94 4.89 -23.90
N SER A 119 -12.74 4.43 -23.55
CA SER A 119 -12.14 3.20 -24.07
C SER A 119 -12.12 2.03 -23.06
N ASN A 120 -11.32 1.01 -23.34
CA ASN A 120 -11.09 -0.15 -22.47
C ASN A 120 -10.28 0.23 -21.21
N MET A 121 -10.58 -0.39 -20.07
CA MET A 121 -9.84 -0.14 -18.82
C MET A 121 -8.63 -1.05 -18.68
N ILE A 122 -7.58 -0.78 -19.46
CA ILE A 122 -6.33 -1.55 -19.45
C ILE A 122 -5.74 -1.68 -18.02
N ILE A 123 -5.84 -0.61 -17.22
CA ILE A 123 -5.46 -0.60 -15.80
C ILE A 123 -6.18 -1.68 -14.96
N PHE A 124 -7.45 -1.99 -15.27
CA PHE A 124 -8.19 -3.04 -14.57
C PHE A 124 -7.70 -4.44 -14.95
N ASP A 125 -7.34 -4.64 -16.22
CA ASP A 125 -6.78 -5.91 -16.70
C ASP A 125 -5.39 -6.15 -16.11
N ARG A 126 -4.59 -5.08 -15.97
CA ARG A 126 -3.30 -5.09 -15.28
C ARG A 126 -3.42 -5.40 -13.78
N CYS A 127 -4.40 -4.81 -13.08
CA CYS A 127 -4.70 -5.18 -11.69
C CYS A 127 -5.01 -6.68 -11.54
N LYS A 128 -5.82 -7.24 -12.45
CA LYS A 128 -6.21 -8.66 -12.41
C LYS A 128 -5.03 -9.59 -12.73
N SER A 129 -4.21 -9.25 -13.73
CA SER A 129 -3.08 -10.09 -14.16
C SER A 129 -1.91 -10.05 -13.18
N GLU A 130 -1.53 -8.86 -12.70
CA GLU A 130 -0.45 -8.68 -11.72
C GLU A 130 -0.90 -8.94 -10.27
N LYS A 131 -2.21 -9.15 -10.03
CA LYS A 131 -2.83 -9.33 -8.70
C LYS A 131 -2.57 -8.14 -7.76
N ARG A 132 -2.72 -6.94 -8.33
CA ARG A 132 -2.58 -5.66 -7.62
C ARG A 132 -3.93 -5.12 -7.19
N THR A 133 -3.99 -4.61 -5.96
CA THR A 133 -5.09 -3.79 -5.50
C THR A 133 -5.02 -2.42 -6.15
N LEU A 134 -6.07 -2.01 -6.86
CA LEU A 134 -6.19 -0.65 -7.40
C LEU A 134 -6.43 0.35 -6.25
N ILE A 135 -5.64 1.42 -6.20
CA ILE A 135 -5.90 2.58 -5.37
C ILE A 135 -6.24 3.76 -6.29
N THR A 136 -7.35 4.44 -6.01
CA THR A 136 -7.81 5.58 -6.82
C THR A 136 -8.44 6.67 -5.98
N THR A 137 -8.53 7.88 -6.52
CA THR A 137 -9.39 8.96 -5.99
C THR A 137 -10.76 9.04 -6.70
N SER A 138 -10.97 8.23 -7.74
CA SER A 138 -12.13 8.32 -8.64
C SER A 138 -13.25 7.35 -8.26
N TYR A 139 -14.27 7.86 -7.57
CA TYR A 139 -15.51 7.12 -7.31
C TYR A 139 -16.15 6.53 -8.58
N LYS A 140 -16.00 7.21 -9.73
CA LYS A 140 -16.52 6.75 -11.03
C LYS A 140 -15.90 5.43 -11.51
N LEU A 141 -14.68 5.10 -11.08
CA LEU A 141 -14.05 3.80 -11.41
C LEU A 141 -14.69 2.67 -10.62
N LEU A 142 -15.01 2.89 -9.33
CA LEU A 142 -15.66 1.91 -8.46
C LEU A 142 -17.07 1.53 -8.95
N LEU A 143 -17.79 2.47 -9.56
CA LEU A 143 -19.12 2.22 -10.14
C LEU A 143 -19.11 1.34 -11.41
N ARG A 144 -17.93 1.03 -11.98
CA ARG A 144 -17.86 0.21 -13.19
C ARG A 144 -17.97 -1.28 -12.89
N LYS A 145 -18.74 -2.01 -13.71
CA LYS A 145 -18.94 -3.46 -13.59
C LYS A 145 -17.66 -4.30 -13.76
N ASP A 146 -16.65 -3.76 -14.44
CA ASP A 146 -15.36 -4.40 -14.72
C ASP A 146 -14.26 -4.03 -13.71
N CYS A 147 -14.58 -3.19 -12.71
CA CYS A 147 -13.68 -2.76 -11.65
C CYS A 147 -13.11 -3.97 -10.86
N PRO A 148 -11.79 -4.04 -10.61
CA PRO A 148 -11.19 -5.12 -9.84
C PRO A 148 -11.77 -5.18 -8.41
N PRO A 149 -12.08 -6.39 -7.89
CA PRO A 149 -12.49 -6.54 -6.50
C PRO A 149 -11.36 -6.10 -5.56
N GLY A 150 -11.71 -5.51 -4.42
CA GLY A 150 -10.75 -4.95 -3.47
C GLY A 150 -10.19 -3.58 -3.84
N THR A 151 -10.62 -2.95 -4.96
CA THR A 151 -10.26 -1.56 -5.29
C THR A 151 -10.57 -0.62 -4.12
N TYR A 152 -9.58 0.17 -3.70
CA TYR A 152 -9.66 1.07 -2.56
C TYR A 152 -9.75 2.54 -3.03
N LEU A 153 -10.70 3.28 -2.46
CA LEU A 153 -10.91 4.70 -2.73
C LEU A 153 -10.26 5.56 -1.65
N ILE A 154 -9.30 6.40 -2.04
CA ILE A 154 -8.82 7.51 -1.21
C ILE A 154 -9.75 8.71 -1.43
N ASP A 155 -10.36 9.24 -0.37
CA ASP A 155 -11.23 10.42 -0.48
C ASP A 155 -10.43 11.68 -0.88
N PRO A 156 -10.66 12.25 -2.08
CA PRO A 156 -9.93 13.44 -2.53
C PRO A 156 -10.34 14.71 -1.77
N LYS A 157 -11.51 14.77 -1.12
CA LYS A 157 -11.96 15.94 -0.35
C LYS A 157 -11.08 16.19 0.87
N ASN A 158 -10.36 15.16 1.33
CA ASN A 158 -9.41 15.20 2.44
C ASN A 158 -7.93 15.22 1.99
N ALA A 159 -7.60 15.78 0.81
CA ALA A 159 -6.22 15.83 0.28
C ALA A 159 -5.18 16.51 1.20
N SER A 160 -5.59 17.34 2.17
CA SER A 160 -4.71 17.86 3.24
C SER A 160 -4.28 16.79 4.26
N LYS A 161 -4.93 15.63 4.25
CA LYS A 161 -4.74 14.48 5.14
C LYS A 161 -4.19 13.24 4.42
N MET A 162 -3.51 13.39 3.28
CA MET A 162 -2.94 12.24 2.54
C MET A 162 -2.03 11.34 3.39
N GLU A 163 -1.37 11.87 4.43
CA GLU A 163 -0.62 11.06 5.41
C GLU A 163 -1.54 10.18 6.27
N ALA A 164 -2.74 10.63 6.63
CA ALA A 164 -3.73 9.83 7.35
C ALA A 164 -4.40 8.80 6.43
N ALA A 165 -4.67 9.15 5.16
CA ALA A 165 -5.15 8.19 4.17
C ALA A 165 -4.14 7.05 3.92
N LEU A 166 -2.83 7.33 4.06
CA LEU A 166 -1.80 6.29 4.06
C LEU A 166 -1.94 5.38 5.27
N VAL A 167 -2.07 5.93 6.48
CA VAL A 167 -2.32 5.13 7.70
C VAL A 167 -3.54 4.24 7.54
N GLU A 168 -4.68 4.81 7.12
CA GLU A 168 -5.95 4.09 6.94
C GLU A 168 -5.78 2.94 5.94
N LEU A 169 -5.20 3.19 4.76
CA LEU A 169 -4.91 2.16 3.77
C LEU A 169 -4.06 1.01 4.33
N LEU A 170 -2.99 1.34 5.07
CA LEU A 170 -2.10 0.32 5.64
C LEU A 170 -2.80 -0.51 6.72
N LEU A 171 -3.65 0.10 7.54
CA LEU A 171 -4.48 -0.62 8.52
C LEU A 171 -5.53 -1.50 7.84
N THR A 172 -6.28 -0.97 6.87
CA THR A 172 -7.34 -1.70 6.17
C THR A 172 -6.81 -2.96 5.46
N HIS A 173 -5.59 -2.90 4.92
CA HIS A 173 -4.94 -4.05 4.27
C HIS A 173 -4.02 -4.85 5.19
N GLY A 174 -4.05 -4.63 6.51
CA GLY A 174 -3.28 -5.41 7.49
C GLY A 174 -1.75 -5.33 7.30
N ILE A 175 -1.24 -4.22 6.77
CA ILE A 175 0.19 -4.08 6.45
C ILE A 175 1.01 -3.94 7.73
N ILE A 176 1.93 -4.89 7.93
CA ILE A 176 3.00 -4.80 8.92
C ILE A 176 4.22 -4.12 8.27
N LEU A 177 4.61 -2.96 8.78
CA LEU A 177 5.78 -2.25 8.28
C LEU A 177 7.07 -2.90 8.80
N GLN A 178 8.00 -3.15 7.89
CA GLN A 178 9.33 -3.69 8.21
C GLN A 178 10.38 -2.61 7.88
N PRO A 179 10.91 -1.84 8.85
CA PRO A 179 11.81 -0.72 8.57
C PRO A 179 13.08 -1.10 7.79
N ARG A 180 13.56 -2.34 7.92
CA ARG A 180 14.62 -2.93 7.09
C ARG A 180 14.34 -2.94 5.57
N LYS A 181 13.07 -2.86 5.14
CA LYS A 181 12.64 -2.78 3.73
C LYS A 181 12.49 -1.34 3.24
N PHE A 182 12.51 -0.33 4.12
CA PHE A 182 12.37 1.05 3.66
C PHE A 182 13.52 1.40 2.74
N LEU A 183 13.24 2.16 1.69
CA LEU A 183 14.23 2.62 0.70
C LEU A 183 14.92 1.47 -0.07
N THR A 184 14.32 0.28 -0.10
CA THR A 184 14.72 -0.87 -0.96
C THR A 184 13.99 -0.95 -2.30
N ARG A 185 13.01 -0.05 -2.52
CA ARG A 185 12.25 0.07 -3.78
C ARG A 185 12.56 1.40 -4.46
N CYS A 186 12.77 1.34 -5.76
CA CYS A 186 13.01 2.50 -6.60
C CYS A 186 11.78 3.41 -6.63
N VAL A 187 11.91 4.64 -6.13
CA VAL A 187 10.83 5.63 -6.15
C VAL A 187 10.36 6.01 -7.57
N VAL A 188 11.17 5.76 -8.59
CA VAL A 188 10.87 6.05 -10.01
C VAL A 188 10.05 4.92 -10.64
N CYS A 189 10.53 3.68 -10.60
CA CYS A 189 9.95 2.56 -11.37
C CYS A 189 9.48 1.35 -10.54
N ASN A 190 9.59 1.38 -9.20
CA ASN A 190 9.25 0.27 -8.28
C ASN A 190 10.17 -0.97 -8.33
N GLY A 191 11.21 -0.99 -9.18
CA GLY A 191 12.28 -2.01 -9.14
C GLY A 191 13.00 -2.10 -7.79
N HIS A 192 13.73 -3.18 -7.54
CA HIS A 192 14.53 -3.34 -6.33
C HIS A 192 15.81 -2.49 -6.41
N ILE A 193 16.18 -1.90 -5.27
CA ILE A 193 17.46 -1.20 -5.09
C ILE A 193 18.45 -2.22 -4.53
N ILE A 194 19.42 -2.61 -5.36
CA ILE A 194 20.43 -3.63 -5.06
C ILE A 194 21.82 -3.00 -4.86
N PRO A 195 22.67 -3.55 -3.98
CA PRO A 195 24.03 -3.03 -3.77
C PRO A 195 24.91 -3.26 -5.00
N VAL A 196 25.77 -2.28 -5.30
CA VAL A 196 26.78 -2.34 -6.37
C VAL A 196 28.15 -2.51 -5.72
N TYR A 197 28.81 -3.63 -6.03
CA TYR A 197 30.12 -3.97 -5.49
C TYR A 197 31.27 -3.71 -6.46
N ASP A 198 31.02 -3.87 -7.75
CA ASP A 198 32.01 -3.65 -8.81
C ASP A 198 32.45 -2.17 -8.87
N VAL A 199 33.74 -1.93 -9.06
CA VAL A 199 34.33 -0.58 -8.98
C VAL A 199 34.04 0.22 -10.26
N GLU A 200 34.13 -0.40 -11.43
CA GLU A 200 33.88 0.26 -12.71
C GLU A 200 32.41 0.69 -12.82
N GLU A 201 31.49 -0.17 -12.36
CA GLU A 201 30.06 0.14 -12.29
C GLU A 201 29.73 1.26 -11.28
N LYS A 202 30.41 1.31 -10.13
CA LYS A 202 30.30 2.44 -9.19
C LYS A 202 30.70 3.76 -9.84
N GLU A 203 31.84 3.77 -10.55
CA GLU A 203 32.33 4.96 -11.26
C GLU A 203 31.37 5.39 -12.38
N ARG A 204 30.83 4.43 -13.16
CA ARG A 204 29.81 4.68 -14.18
C ARG A 204 28.58 5.36 -13.58
N ILE A 205 28.03 4.81 -12.51
CA ILE A 205 26.86 5.34 -11.80
C ILE A 205 27.08 6.77 -11.30
N PHE A 206 28.25 7.05 -10.69
CA PHE A 206 28.58 8.39 -10.21
C PHE A 206 28.70 9.41 -11.36
N LYS A 207 29.31 9.00 -12.47
CA LYS A 207 29.48 9.84 -13.66
C LYS A 207 28.15 10.15 -14.35
N GLU A 208 27.27 9.16 -14.49
CA GLU A 208 25.96 9.32 -15.14
C GLU A 208 24.98 10.16 -14.34
N HIS A 209 25.01 10.07 -13.01
CA HIS A 209 24.10 10.82 -12.13
C HIS A 209 24.70 12.11 -11.57
N SER A 210 25.78 12.61 -12.16
CA SER A 210 26.47 13.85 -11.75
C SER A 210 26.73 13.91 -10.25
N ALA A 211 27.21 12.81 -9.68
CA ALA A 211 27.68 12.82 -8.30
C ALA A 211 28.80 13.88 -8.18
N PRO A 212 28.92 14.57 -7.04
CA PRO A 212 30.11 15.39 -6.79
C PRO A 212 31.37 14.53 -6.88
N ASP A 213 32.56 15.14 -6.99
CA ASP A 213 33.84 14.42 -6.96
C ASP A 213 34.04 13.71 -5.60
N LEU A 214 33.50 12.50 -5.53
CA LEU A 214 33.34 11.65 -4.35
C LEU A 214 34.15 10.36 -4.47
N ILE A 215 34.92 10.21 -5.57
CA ILE A 215 35.83 9.10 -5.87
C ILE A 215 36.83 8.84 -4.72
N ALA A 216 37.11 9.86 -3.90
CA ALA A 216 37.97 9.77 -2.70
C ALA A 216 37.31 9.13 -1.45
N GLN A 217 36.06 8.64 -1.52
CA GLN A 217 35.33 8.07 -0.37
C GLN A 217 34.73 6.71 -0.71
N ASP A 218 34.91 5.73 0.18
CA ASP A 218 34.33 4.38 0.06
C ASP A 218 32.82 4.39 0.33
N PHE A 219 32.06 4.88 -0.64
CA PHE A 219 30.61 4.89 -0.59
C PHE A 219 30.01 3.51 -0.87
N LYS A 220 28.99 3.18 -0.08
CA LYS A 220 28.03 2.13 -0.43
C LYS A 220 27.10 2.68 -1.52
N VAL A 221 27.28 2.16 -2.72
CA VAL A 221 26.50 2.49 -3.92
C VAL A 221 25.47 1.39 -4.17
N TYR A 222 24.33 1.79 -4.71
CA TYR A 222 23.23 0.92 -5.06
C TYR A 222 22.66 1.34 -6.42
N ALA A 223 22.02 0.42 -7.13
CA ALA A 223 21.33 0.70 -8.38
C ALA A 223 19.93 0.07 -8.38
N CYS A 224 19.01 0.64 -9.15
CA CYS A 224 17.73 0.01 -9.45
C CYS A 224 17.88 -1.08 -10.52
N ASP A 225 17.42 -2.29 -10.24
CA ASP A 225 17.40 -3.41 -11.19
C ASP A 225 16.49 -3.19 -12.42
N GLY A 226 15.48 -2.32 -12.32
CA GLY A 226 14.52 -2.04 -13.37
C GLY A 226 14.87 -0.86 -14.28
N CYS A 227 15.30 0.27 -13.72
CA CYS A 227 15.57 1.51 -14.49
C CYS A 227 17.01 2.04 -14.37
N GLY A 228 17.94 1.27 -13.78
CA GLY A 228 19.35 1.64 -13.66
C GLY A 228 19.67 2.80 -12.70
N GLN A 229 18.66 3.50 -12.16
CA GLN A 229 18.85 4.67 -11.30
C GLN A 229 19.79 4.36 -10.13
N GLY A 230 20.90 5.09 -10.06
CA GLY A 230 21.89 4.99 -9.00
C GLY A 230 21.47 5.71 -7.71
N TYR A 231 21.95 5.20 -6.58
CA TYR A 231 21.76 5.72 -5.23
C TYR A 231 23.02 5.55 -4.38
N TRP A 232 23.27 6.50 -3.49
CA TRP A 232 24.34 6.44 -2.49
C TRP A 232 23.93 7.25 -1.26
N TRP A 233 24.45 6.88 -0.09
CA TRP A 233 24.21 7.63 1.14
C TRP A 233 25.07 8.89 1.20
N CYS A 234 24.50 10.00 1.65
CA CYS A 234 25.21 11.26 1.80
C CYS A 234 24.57 12.10 2.91
N ASP A 235 25.28 12.27 4.02
CA ASP A 235 24.82 13.00 5.21
C ASP A 235 24.84 14.53 5.05
N ARG A 236 25.24 15.05 3.86
CA ARG A 236 25.12 16.48 3.56
C ARG A 236 23.66 16.92 3.71
N PRO A 237 23.37 18.00 4.46
CA PRO A 237 22.02 18.52 4.55
C PRO A 237 21.49 18.88 3.16
N ASN A 238 20.21 18.59 2.93
CA ASN A 238 19.50 18.78 1.66
C ASN A 238 19.95 17.88 0.49
N SER A 239 20.77 16.84 0.72
CA SER A 239 21.04 15.82 -0.30
C SER A 239 19.75 15.04 -0.66
N SER A 240 19.70 14.41 -1.84
CA SER A 240 18.57 13.55 -2.19
C SER A 240 18.39 12.38 -1.20
N ALA A 241 19.50 11.83 -0.70
CA ALA A 241 19.52 10.80 0.34
C ALA A 241 18.98 11.31 1.69
N SER A 242 19.38 12.51 2.13
CA SER A 242 18.90 13.08 3.39
C SER A 242 17.41 13.43 3.30
N ARG A 243 16.95 13.98 2.16
CA ARG A 243 15.53 14.29 1.92
C ARG A 243 14.66 13.04 1.94
N VAL A 244 15.07 11.96 1.27
CA VAL A 244 14.27 10.73 1.24
C VAL A 244 14.29 9.98 2.58
N LYS A 245 15.42 10.00 3.31
CA LYS A 245 15.50 9.49 4.69
C LYS A 245 14.57 10.26 5.64
N ASN A 246 14.55 11.59 5.56
CA ASN A 246 13.65 12.43 6.37
C ASN A 246 12.18 12.20 6.01
N GLN A 247 11.86 12.01 4.72
CA GLN A 247 10.49 11.66 4.30
C GLN A 247 10.09 10.28 4.82
N ALA A 248 10.97 9.27 4.74
CA ALA A 248 10.74 7.94 5.29
C ALA A 248 10.48 7.98 6.80
N ALA A 249 11.31 8.73 7.54
CA ALA A 249 11.16 8.95 8.97
C ALA A 249 9.82 9.60 9.33
N ASN A 250 9.42 10.68 8.63
CA ASN A 250 8.12 11.33 8.84
C ASN A 250 6.96 10.34 8.59
N LEU A 251 6.92 9.68 7.42
CA LEU A 251 5.87 8.71 7.09
C LEU A 251 5.79 7.59 8.13
N PHE A 252 6.94 7.09 8.59
CA PHE A 252 7.01 6.05 9.60
C PHE A 252 6.45 6.53 10.94
N THR A 253 6.85 7.72 11.42
CA THR A 253 6.27 8.36 12.62
C THR A 253 4.76 8.54 12.51
N LYS A 254 4.23 8.92 11.34
CA LYS A 254 2.77 9.02 11.10
C LYS A 254 2.10 7.66 11.19
N CYS A 255 2.70 6.62 10.63
CA CYS A 255 2.21 5.23 10.74
C CYS A 255 2.23 4.72 12.18
N LEU A 256 3.28 5.02 12.96
CA LEU A 256 3.39 4.67 14.37
C LEU A 256 2.29 5.32 15.23
N ARG A 257 2.08 6.63 15.08
CA ARG A 257 0.97 7.36 15.71
C ARG A 257 -0.38 6.81 15.30
N GLY A 258 -0.50 6.44 14.03
CA GLY A 258 -1.68 5.79 13.47
C GLY A 258 -1.92 4.34 13.90
N GLY A 259 -1.07 3.75 14.75
CA GLY A 259 -1.23 2.38 15.22
C GLY A 259 -0.85 1.29 14.22
N VAL A 260 -0.22 1.62 13.08
CA VAL A 260 0.22 0.63 12.09
C VAL A 260 1.23 -0.34 12.73
N PRO A 261 1.04 -1.66 12.60
CA PRO A 261 1.94 -2.64 13.19
C PRO A 261 3.33 -2.60 12.52
N ILE A 262 4.36 -2.94 13.29
CA ILE A 262 5.75 -2.98 12.83
C ILE A 262 6.41 -4.30 13.21
N GLU A 263 7.38 -4.74 12.43
CA GLU A 263 8.18 -5.94 12.69
C GLU A 263 9.65 -5.75 12.33
N GLY A 264 10.53 -6.32 13.14
CA GLY A 264 11.97 -6.35 12.91
C GLY A 264 12.69 -5.06 13.29
N GLU A 265 13.98 -5.03 12.96
CA GLU A 265 14.90 -3.98 13.41
C GLU A 265 14.70 -2.63 12.71
N LEU A 266 14.76 -1.55 13.48
CA LEU A 266 14.62 -0.17 12.99
C LEU A 266 15.78 0.27 12.07
N ASN A 267 16.95 -0.39 12.16
CA ASN A 267 18.14 -0.10 11.34
C ASN A 267 18.48 1.42 11.34
N MET A 268 18.45 2.06 10.17
CA MET A 268 18.76 3.49 10.01
C MET A 268 17.74 4.45 10.65
N PHE A 269 16.64 3.92 11.19
CA PHE A 269 15.57 4.64 11.90
C PHE A 269 15.59 4.40 13.42
N SER A 270 16.67 3.85 13.97
CA SER A 270 16.86 3.60 15.41
C SER A 270 16.77 4.84 16.31
N PHE A 271 16.82 6.04 15.74
CA PHE A 271 16.60 7.31 16.43
C PHE A 271 15.12 7.61 16.72
N ILE A 272 14.18 6.80 16.23
CA ILE A 272 12.74 6.96 16.47
C ILE A 272 12.32 6.06 17.63
N ASN A 273 11.81 6.67 18.71
CA ASN A 273 11.25 5.96 19.85
C ASN A 273 9.82 5.49 19.51
N VAL A 274 9.64 4.18 19.32
CA VAL A 274 8.37 3.59 18.86
C VAL A 274 7.26 3.74 19.90
N GLU A 275 7.57 3.52 21.17
CA GLU A 275 6.63 3.60 22.29
C GLU A 275 6.20 5.05 22.56
N GLU A 276 7.10 6.02 22.39
CA GLU A 276 6.78 7.43 22.52
C GLU A 276 5.92 7.92 21.34
N GLU A 277 6.26 7.56 20.10
CA GLU A 277 5.47 7.98 18.94
C GLU A 277 4.07 7.35 18.93
N ARG A 278 3.91 6.10 19.41
CA ARG A 278 2.59 5.50 19.62
C ARG A 278 1.75 6.21 20.69
N LYS A 279 2.36 6.83 21.70
CA LYS A 279 1.65 7.62 22.74
C LYS A 279 1.26 9.03 22.28
N ARG A 280 1.74 9.48 21.12
CA ARG A 280 1.50 10.81 20.54
C ARG A 280 0.36 10.82 19.50
N GLY A 281 -0.18 9.65 19.14
CA GLY A 281 -1.32 9.48 18.25
C GLY A 281 -2.61 9.26 19.04
#